data_AF-A0A4Q3Y110-F1
#
_entry.id   AF-A0A4Q3Y110-F1
#
_cell.length_a   1.000
_cell.length_b   1.000
_cell.length_c   1.000
_cell.angle_alpha   90.00
_cell.angle_beta   90.00
_cell.angle_gamma   90.00
#
_symmetry.space_group_name_H-M   'P 1'
#
loop_
_entity.id
_entity.type
_entity.pdbx_description
1 polymer ?
#
loop_
_entity_poly.entity_id
_entity_poly.type
_entity_poly.pdbx_seq_one_letter_code
_entity_poly.pdbx_strand_id
1 'polypeptide(L)' 'MLNDVNATLGEDFRSAMRRLAASVHVATTRDATGAHGMTVTAACSLSVAPAAMIVCVNRSARAHASMIETGRLRL' A
#
# COMPACT_ATOMS: atom_id res chain seq x y z
N MET A 1 -3.49 -25.28 17.85
CA MET A 1 -2.97 -25.93 16.62
C MET A 1 -3.29 -25.15 15.35
N LEU A 2 -4.55 -24.95 14.93
CA LEU A 2 -4.86 -24.15 13.71
C LEU A 2 -4.45 -22.67 13.83
N ASN A 3 -4.59 -22.08 15.01
CA ASN A 3 -4.21 -20.69 15.26
C ASN A 3 -2.69 -20.46 15.23
N ASP A 4 -1.93 -21.48 15.63
CA ASP A 4 -0.47 -21.46 15.67
C ASP A 4 0.13 -21.52 14.26
N VAL A 5 -0.46 -22.35 13.38
CA VAL A 5 -0.07 -22.44 11.95
C VAL A 5 -0.28 -21.11 11.22
N ASN A 6 -1.38 -20.41 11.51
CA ASN A 6 -1.66 -19.10 10.89
C ASN A 6 -0.69 -18.02 11.38
N ALA A 7 -0.35 -18.03 12.68
CA ALA A 7 0.63 -17.11 13.25
C ALA A 7 2.02 -17.32 12.63
N THR A 8 2.48 -18.57 12.54
CA THR A 8 3.78 -18.88 11.92
C THR A 8 3.80 -18.56 10.44
N LEU A 9 2.72 -18.84 9.69
CA LEU A 9 2.63 -18.51 8.26
C LEU A 9 2.75 -17.00 8.00
N GLY A 10 2.12 -16.18 8.84
CA GLY A 10 2.21 -14.72 8.71
C GLY A 10 3.63 -14.19 8.97
N GLU A 11 4.34 -14.78 9.93
CA GLU A 11 5.73 -14.45 10.24
C GLU A 11 6.68 -14.89 9.13
N ASP A 12 6.52 -16.11 8.63
CA ASP A 12 7.29 -16.66 7.52
C ASP A 12 7.12 -15.84 6.24
N PHE A 13 5.87 -15.47 5.92
CA PHE A 13 5.57 -14.60 4.78
C PHE A 13 6.23 -13.23 4.93
N ARG A 14 6.12 -12.61 6.12
CA ARG A 14 6.78 -11.31 6.39
C ARG A 14 8.30 -11.43 6.26
N SER A 15 8.89 -12.53 6.74
CA SER A 15 10.33 -12.80 6.62
C SER A 15 10.77 -12.92 5.16
N ALA A 16 10.00 -13.65 4.35
CA ALA A 16 10.25 -13.77 2.92
C ALA A 16 10.17 -12.40 2.21
N MET A 17 9.15 -11.59 2.50
CA MET A 17 8.97 -10.27 1.87
C MET A 17 10.07 -9.27 2.24
N ARG A 18 10.72 -9.38 3.42
CA ARG A 18 11.87 -8.53 3.78
C ARG A 18 13.08 -8.71 2.84
N ARG A 19 13.16 -9.82 2.12
CA ARG A 19 14.25 -10.14 1.19
C ARG A 19 13.91 -9.76 -0.25
N LEU A 20 12.66 -9.37 -0.52
CA LEU A 20 12.20 -8.95 -1.84
C LEU A 20 12.50 -7.46 -2.05
N ALA A 21 13.40 -7.15 -2.98
CA ALA A 21 13.66 -5.77 -3.35
C ALA A 21 12.43 -5.16 -4.04
N ALA A 22 12.10 -3.91 -3.69
CA ALA A 22 10.99 -3.17 -4.27
C ALA A 22 11.37 -1.68 -4.40
N SER A 23 10.80 -0.99 -5.39
CA SER A 23 10.91 0.45 -5.50
C SER A 23 10.19 1.15 -4.35
N VAL A 24 10.73 2.29 -3.92
CA VAL A 24 10.10 3.14 -2.90
C VAL A 24 9.42 4.30 -3.60
N HIS A 25 8.14 4.50 -3.33
CA HIS A 25 7.35 5.62 -3.81
C HIS A 25 6.76 6.41 -2.64
N VAL A 26 6.32 7.65 -2.90
CA VAL A 26 5.59 8.46 -1.93
C VAL A 26 4.17 8.68 -2.47
N ALA A 27 3.23 7.92 -1.93
CA ALA A 27 1.81 8.07 -2.24
C ALA A 27 1.27 9.32 -1.54
N THR A 28 0.68 10.25 -2.28
CA THR A 28 0.11 11.49 -1.72
C THR A 28 -1.33 11.72 -2.16
N THR A 29 -2.09 12.39 -1.29
CA THR A 29 -3.41 12.94 -1.57
C THR A 29 -3.60 14.27 -0.81
N ARG A 30 -4.67 14.99 -1.13
CA ARG A 30 -5.04 16.23 -0.47
C ARG A 30 -6.56 16.30 -0.34
N ASP A 31 -7.04 16.54 0.88
CA ASP A 31 -8.44 16.78 1.22
C ASP A 31 -8.61 18.19 1.83
N ALA A 32 -9.79 18.47 2.40
CA ALA A 32 -10.10 19.75 3.04
C ALA A 32 -9.23 20.04 4.28
N THR A 33 -8.67 19.02 4.93
CA THR A 33 -7.82 19.16 6.12
C THR A 33 -6.35 19.39 5.76
N GLY A 34 -5.94 19.07 4.54
CA GLY A 34 -4.60 19.34 4.03
C GLY A 34 -4.00 18.19 3.24
N ALA A 35 -2.66 18.15 3.20
CA ALA A 35 -1.92 17.12 2.48
C ALA A 35 -1.69 15.88 3.35
N HIS A 36 -1.82 14.71 2.73
CA HIS A 36 -1.52 13.43 3.34
C HIS A 36 -0.54 12.67 2.46
N GLY A 37 0.37 11.93 3.08
CA GLY A 37 1.36 11.15 2.37
C GLY A 37 1.79 9.91 3.14
N MET A 38 2.25 8.90 2.42
CA MET A 38 2.88 7.73 2.99
C MET A 38 3.91 7.13 2.03
N THR A 39 4.97 6.54 2.58
CA THR A 39 5.90 5.72 1.81
C THR A 39 5.22 4.41 1.46
N VAL A 40 5.33 3.99 0.20
CA VAL A 40 4.79 2.71 -0.28
C VAL A 40 5.83 1.96 -1.11
N THR A 41 5.92 0.66 -0.87
CA THR A 41 6.68 -0.27 -1.71
C THR A 41 5.78 -1.23 -2.48
N ALA A 42 4.52 -1.37 -2.05
CA ALA A 42 3.51 -2.18 -2.73
C ALA A 42 2.80 -1.37 -3.82
N ALA A 43 3.53 -1.07 -4.90
CA ALA A 43 3.01 -0.38 -6.07
C ALA A 43 3.52 -1.04 -7.36
N CYS A 44 2.70 -1.10 -8.40
CA CYS A 44 3.12 -1.58 -9.71
C CYS A 44 2.28 -0.99 -10.86
N SER A 45 2.85 -0.99 -12.07
CA SER A 45 2.09 -0.74 -13.29
C SER A 45 1.08 -1.87 -13.51
N LEU A 46 -0.15 -1.51 -13.88
CA LEU A 46 -1.26 -2.44 -14.08
C LEU A 46 -1.60 -2.61 -15.57
N SER A 47 -1.64 -1.51 -16.32
CA SER A 47 -1.92 -1.53 -17.76
C SER A 47 -1.34 -0.30 -18.46
N VAL A 48 -1.08 -0.43 -19.76
CA VAL A 48 -0.65 0.66 -20.64
C VAL A 48 -1.83 1.26 -21.41
N ALA A 49 -2.85 0.45 -21.74
CA ALA A 49 -4.03 0.87 -22.49
C ALA A 49 -5.31 0.22 -21.90
N PRO A 50 -6.09 0.95 -21.09
CA PRO A 50 -5.82 2.30 -20.58
C PRO A 50 -4.65 2.31 -19.57
N ALA A 51 -3.91 3.42 -19.52
CA ALA A 51 -2.80 3.57 -18.58
C ALA A 51 -3.31 3.52 -17.13
N ALA A 52 -2.84 2.54 -16.36
CA ALA A 52 -3.28 2.29 -15.00
C ALA A 52 -2.15 1.73 -14.13
N MET A 53 -2.24 1.99 -12.83
CA MET A 53 -1.35 1.45 -11.81
C MET A 53 -2.13 1.13 -10.53
N ILE A 54 -1.54 0.30 -9.68
CA ILE A 54 -2.12 -0.08 -8.41
C ILE A 54 -1.16 0.22 -7.26
N VAL A 55 -1.74 0.60 -6.12
CA VAL A 55 -1.04 0.75 -4.84
C VAL A 55 -1.85 0.05 -3.77
N CYS A 56 -1.19 -0.79 -2.97
CA CYS A 56 -1.81 -1.46 -1.84
C CYS A 56 -1.60 -0.64 -0.57
N VAL A 57 -2.69 -0.19 0.06
CA VAL A 57 -2.67 0.65 1.25
C VAL A 57 -3.26 -0.11 2.44
N ASN A 58 -2.57 -0.08 3.59
CA ASN A 58 -3.12 -0.62 4.82
C ASN A 58 -4.32 0.25 5.27
N ARG A 59 -5.45 -0.37 5.61
CA ARG A 59 -6.65 0.33 6.08
C ARG A 59 -6.42 1.16 7.34
N SER A 60 -5.46 0.77 8.18
CA SER A 60 -5.09 1.53 9.38
C SER A 60 -4.20 2.74 9.10
N ALA A 61 -3.71 2.92 7.86
CA ALA A 61 -2.88 4.07 7.51
C ALA A 61 -3.71 5.36 7.55
N ARG A 62 -3.18 6.41 8.19
CA ARG A 62 -3.87 7.71 8.31
C ARG A 62 -4.33 8.27 6.95
N ALA A 63 -3.52 8.09 5.91
CA ALA A 63 -3.81 8.57 4.57
C ALA A 63 -4.93 7.77 3.85
N HIS A 64 -5.26 6.54 4.31
CA HIS A 64 -6.25 5.68 3.66
C HIS A 64 -7.63 6.35 3.60
N ALA A 65 -8.10 6.94 4.71
CA ALA A 65 -9.40 7.62 4.75
C ALA A 65 -9.47 8.76 3.73
N SER A 66 -8.44 9.62 3.69
CA SER A 66 -8.33 10.72 2.73
C SER A 66 -8.27 10.23 1.27
N MET A 67 -7.56 9.13 0.99
CA MET A 67 -7.49 8.54 -0.35
C MET A 67 -8.85 8.04 -0.84
N ILE A 68 -9.63 7.40 0.04
CA ILE A 68 -10.98 6.93 -0.27
C ILE A 68 -11.95 8.10 -0.45
N GLU A 69 -11.92 9.09 0.45
CA GLU A 69 -12.78 10.28 0.38
C GLU A 69 -12.55 11.07 -0.92
N THR A 70 -11.27 11.28 -1.28
CA THR A 70 -10.91 12.11 -2.43
C THR A 70 -10.98 11.36 -3.76
N GLY A 71 -10.85 10.02 -3.74
CA GLY A 71 -10.69 9.20 -4.94
C GLY A 71 -9.44 9.55 -5.75
N ARG A 72 -8.45 10.22 -5.14
CA ARG A 72 -7.26 10.74 -5.81
C ARG A 72 -5.99 10.20 -5.17
N LEU A 73 -5.04 9.81 -6.01
CA LEU A 73 -3.73 9.31 -5.62
C LEU A 73 -2.67 9.88 -6.58
N ARG A 74 -1.53 10.27 -6.03
CA ARG A 74 -0.33 10.67 -6.78
C ARG A 74 0.88 9.92 -6.24
N LEU A 75 1.80 9.50 -7.12
CA LEU A 75 3.06 8.84 -6.79
C LEU A 75 4.25 9.65 -7.29
#